data_AF-A0A7C7UCN3-F1
#
_entry.id   AF-A0A7C7UCN3-F1
#
_cell.length_a   1.000
_cell.length_b   1.000
_cell.length_c   1.000
_cell.angle_alpha   90.00
_cell.angle_beta   90.00
_cell.angle_gamma   90.00
#
_symmetry.space_group_name_H-M   'P 1'
#
loop_
_entity.id
_entity.type
_entity.pdbx_description
1 polymer ?
#
loop_
_entity_poly.entity_id
_entity_poly.type
_entity_poly.pdbx_seq_one_letter_code
_entity_poly.pdbx_strand_id
1 'polypeptide(L)'
;MRPWISEWAGGNASAWHWSSISAGCPVATASNNWLLGVNAKFYLAEDRIQPYLILGAGAMWARPPGAASSEVDWAFRQGIGVEYYVSHHWALTAETGFVWGVGQIWKNYFLAVNFGAAYRF
;
A
#
# COMPACT_ATOMS: atom_id res chain seq x y z
N MET A 1 11.91 -0.83 -33.03
CA MET A 1 10.82 -0.97 -32.04
C MET A 1 10.85 0.27 -31.16
N ARG A 2 9.89 1.18 -31.35
CA ARG A 2 9.78 2.45 -30.63
C ARG A 2 8.84 2.28 -29.43
N PRO A 3 8.98 3.09 -28.37
CA PRO A 3 8.43 2.79 -27.06
C PRO A 3 6.96 3.21 -26.96
N TRP A 4 6.10 2.27 -26.58
CA TRP A 4 4.66 2.50 -26.37
C TRP A 4 4.39 3.52 -25.27
N ILE A 5 5.25 3.60 -24.24
CA ILE A 5 4.96 4.37 -23.01
C ILE A 5 5.23 5.88 -23.15
N SER A 6 6.11 6.33 -24.04
CA SER A 6 6.45 7.76 -24.14
C SER A 6 5.33 8.64 -24.70
N GLU A 7 4.32 8.06 -25.35
CA GLU A 7 3.18 8.81 -25.89
C GLU A 7 2.12 9.12 -24.80
N TRP A 8 2.15 8.39 -23.68
CA TRP A 8 1.34 8.66 -22.49
C TRP A 8 2.02 9.60 -21.48
N ALA A 9 3.33 9.83 -21.65
CA ALA A 9 4.15 10.74 -20.83
C ALA A 9 4.24 12.17 -21.42
N GLY A 10 3.26 12.56 -22.23
CA GLY A 10 3.14 13.89 -22.81
C GLY A 10 2.82 14.94 -21.74
N GLY A 11 3.86 15.49 -21.12
CA GLY A 11 3.80 16.75 -20.37
C GLY A 11 4.15 16.62 -18.89
N ASN A 12 5.35 17.08 -18.56
CA ASN A 12 5.93 17.24 -17.22
C ASN A 12 6.31 15.96 -16.45
N ALA A 13 7.61 15.74 -16.41
CA ALA A 13 8.32 14.94 -15.41
C ALA A 13 8.18 15.57 -14.01
N SER A 14 6.96 15.62 -13.48
CA SER A 14 6.66 15.97 -12.11
C SER A 14 5.98 14.77 -11.47
N ALA A 15 6.74 14.04 -10.66
CA ALA A 15 6.30 13.14 -9.61
C ALA A 15 4.77 13.07 -9.45
N TRP A 16 4.12 12.16 -10.17
CA TRP A 16 2.71 11.89 -9.99
C TRP A 16 2.56 11.16 -8.65
N HIS A 17 2.41 11.94 -7.58
CA HIS A 17 2.07 11.47 -6.25
C HIS A 17 0.65 10.89 -6.29
N TRP A 18 0.52 9.61 -6.58
CA TRP A 18 -0.73 8.88 -6.39
C TRP A 18 -0.85 8.48 -4.92
N SER A 19 -1.56 9.27 -4.13
CA SER A 19 -1.97 8.90 -2.78
C SER A 19 -3.11 7.88 -2.88
N SER A 20 -2.78 6.59 -2.81
CA SER A 20 -3.81 5.55 -2.67
C SER A 20 -4.14 5.40 -1.18
N ILE A 21 -5.34 5.80 -0.77
CA ILE A 21 -5.92 5.40 0.52
C ILE A 21 -6.32 3.93 0.37
N SER A 22 -5.46 3.01 0.80
CA SER A 22 -5.81 1.60 0.87
C SER A 22 -6.44 1.33 2.24
N ALA A 23 -7.76 1.19 2.28
CA ALA A 23 -8.42 0.49 3.37
C ALA A 23 -8.16 -1.00 3.18
N GLY A 24 -7.03 -1.51 3.70
CA GLY A 24 -6.83 -2.95 3.78
C GLY A 24 -7.87 -3.49 4.77
N CYS A 25 -8.73 -4.41 4.34
CA CYS A 25 -9.57 -5.15 5.27
C CYS A 25 -8.63 -6.04 6.10
N PRO A 26 -8.45 -5.78 7.40
CA PRO A 26 -7.65 -6.68 8.22
C PRO A 26 -8.36 -8.03 8.26
N VAL A 27 -7.60 -9.11 8.05
CA VAL A 27 -8.05 -10.49 8.22
C VAL A 27 -8.79 -10.58 9.56
N ALA A 28 -10.11 -10.74 9.47
CA ALA A 28 -11.02 -10.65 10.59
C ALA A 28 -10.79 -11.80 11.57
N THR A 29 -10.11 -11.50 12.68
CA THR A 29 -10.15 -12.32 13.89
C THR A 29 -10.88 -11.51 14.96
N ALA A 30 -12.22 -11.54 14.96
CA ALA A 30 -13.15 -11.17 16.04
C ALA A 30 -12.99 -9.83 16.83
N SER A 31 -12.02 -8.97 16.52
CA SER A 31 -11.78 -7.69 17.20
C SER A 31 -11.90 -6.54 16.20
N ASN A 32 -12.66 -5.50 16.56
CA ASN A 32 -12.86 -4.24 15.82
C ASN A 32 -11.56 -3.44 15.61
N ASN A 33 -10.55 -4.05 15.00
CA ASN A 33 -9.28 -3.42 14.71
C ASN A 33 -9.36 -2.81 13.32
N TRP A 34 -8.96 -1.55 13.18
CA TRP A 34 -8.91 -0.85 11.91
C TRP A 34 -7.62 -0.06 11.79
N LEU A 35 -7.14 0.11 10.56
CA LEU A 35 -5.96 0.91 10.25
C LEU A 35 -6.34 1.93 9.19
N LEU A 36 -6.14 3.20 9.51
CA LEU A 36 -6.33 4.32 8.59
C LEU A 36 -4.97 4.97 8.36
N GLY A 37 -4.56 5.09 7.11
CA GLY A 37 -3.26 5.67 6.80
C GLY A 37 -3.15 6.21 5.39
N VAL A 38 -2.06 6.91 5.16
CA VAL A 38 -1.65 7.42 3.86
C VAL A 38 -0.41 6.64 3.40
N ASN A 39 -0.39 6.30 2.11
CA ASN A 39 0.73 5.61 1.49
C ASN A 39 1.26 6.43 0.32
N ALA A 40 2.57 6.62 0.28
CA ALA A 40 3.31 7.10 -0.88
C ALA A 40 3.86 5.89 -1.64
N LYS A 41 3.63 5.88 -2.97
CA LYS A 41 4.19 4.88 -3.89
C LYS A 41 5.24 5.53 -4.78
N PHE A 42 6.41 4.92 -4.85
CA PHE A 42 7.54 5.38 -5.66
C PHE A 42 7.86 4.34 -6.73
N TYR A 43 7.53 4.64 -7.98
CA TYR A 43 7.78 3.75 -9.11
C TYR A 43 9.25 3.85 -9.54
N LEU A 44 9.92 2.71 -9.67
CA LEU A 44 11.33 2.63 -10.00
C LEU A 44 11.59 2.42 -11.50
N ALA A 45 10.61 1.89 -12.23
CA ALA A 45 10.67 1.73 -13.67
C ALA A 45 9.29 1.94 -14.32
N GLU A 46 9.31 2.41 -15.57
CA GLU A 46 8.14 2.77 -16.37
C GLU A 46 7.94 1.79 -17.53
N ASP A 47 8.02 0.49 -17.25
CA ASP A 47 7.84 -0.56 -18.25
C ASP A 47 6.51 -1.32 -18.05
N ARG A 48 6.29 -2.40 -18.81
CA ARG A 48 5.15 -3.31 -18.59
C ARG A 48 5.09 -3.89 -17.18
N ILE A 49 6.26 -4.01 -16.56
CA ILE A 49 6.45 -4.40 -15.15
C ILE A 49 6.98 -3.15 -14.44
N GLN A 50 6.19 -2.60 -13.52
CA GLN A 50 6.55 -1.40 -12.75
C GLN A 50 6.80 -1.79 -11.30
N PRO A 51 8.06 -2.06 -10.91
CA PRO A 51 8.41 -2.22 -9.51
C PRO A 51 8.27 -0.87 -8.80
N TYR A 52 7.75 -0.90 -7.57
CA TYR A 52 7.57 0.29 -6.75
C TYR A 52 7.89 0.03 -5.28
N LEU A 53 8.31 1.08 -4.59
CA LEU A 53 8.46 1.12 -3.14
C LEU A 53 7.24 1.80 -2.52
N ILE A 54 6.94 1.42 -1.29
CA ILE A 54 5.82 1.96 -0.52
C ILE A 54 6.35 2.44 0.81
N LEU A 55 5.98 3.66 1.17
CA LEU A 55 6.17 4.19 2.51
C LEU A 55 4.83 4.76 2.96
N GLY A 56 4.40 4.39 4.16
CA GLY A 56 3.12 4.79 4.70
C GLY A 56 3.18 5.05 6.19
N ALA A 57 2.27 5.90 6.63
CA ALA A 57 2.03 6.17 8.03
C ALA A 57 0.52 6.27 8.26
N GLY A 58 0.07 5.82 9.42
CA GLY A 58 -1.34 5.80 9.77
C GLY A 58 -1.57 5.66 11.26
N ALA A 59 -2.84 5.72 11.63
CA ALA A 59 -3.32 5.38 12.95
C ALA A 59 -3.93 3.98 12.91
N MET A 60 -3.60 3.16 13.89
CA MET A 60 -4.19 1.84 14.10
C MET A 60 -5.00 1.88 15.39
N TRP A 61 -6.24 1.45 15.28
CA TRP A 61 -7.08 1.13 16.41
C TRP A 61 -6.99 -0.37 16.64
N ALA A 62 -6.45 -0.79 17.78
CA ALA A 62 -6.39 -2.20 18.13
C ALA A 62 -6.90 -2.42 19.55
N ARG A 63 -7.56 -3.55 19.78
CA ARG A 63 -7.92 -4.01 21.13
C ARG A 63 -7.04 -5.20 21.51
N PRO A 64 -5.99 -5.00 22.33
CA PRO A 64 -5.16 -6.10 22.79
C PRO A 64 -6.00 -7.12 23.58
N PRO A 65 -5.70 -8.43 23.48
CA PRO A 65 -6.37 -9.43 24.31
C PRO A 65 -6.08 -9.16 25.79
N GLY A 66 -7.15 -8.92 26.57
CA GLY A 66 -7.06 -8.56 28.00
C GLY A 66 -7.18 -7.07 28.31
N ALA A 67 -7.24 -6.19 27.31
CA ALA A 67 -7.43 -4.75 27.53
C ALA A 67 -8.91 -4.37 27.71
N ALA A 68 -9.19 -3.61 28.77
CA ALA A 68 -10.52 -3.07 29.05
C ALA A 68 -10.92 -1.95 28.06
N SER A 69 -9.93 -1.25 27.50
CA SER A 69 -10.13 -0.16 26.53
C SER A 69 -9.36 -0.44 25.23
N SER A 70 -9.85 0.13 24.15
CA SER A 70 -9.11 0.24 22.90
C SER A 70 -8.20 1.46 22.91
N GLU A 71 -7.06 1.35 22.25
CA GLU A 71 -6.08 2.42 22.13
C GLU A 71 -5.80 2.71 20.66
N VAL A 72 -5.53 4.00 20.38
CA VAL A 72 -5.10 4.49 19.08
C VAL A 72 -3.61 4.73 19.15
N ASP A 73 -2.87 4.04 18.29
CA ASP A 73 -1.44 4.24 18.14
C ASP A 73 -1.08 4.52 16.69
N TRP A 74 0.12 5.07 16.49
CA TRP A 74 0.69 5.26 15.17
C TRP A 74 1.26 3.96 14.63
N ALA A 75 1.08 3.74 13.33
CA ALA A 75 1.64 2.63 12.59
C ALA A 75 2.39 3.17 11.36
N PHE A 76 3.56 2.62 11.11
CA PHE A 76 4.33 2.87 9.91
C PHE A 76 4.33 1.61 9.05
N ARG A 77 4.36 1.84 7.74
CA ARG A 77 4.37 0.80 6.72
C ARG A 77 5.51 1.07 5.77
N GLN A 78 6.30 0.05 5.48
CA GLN A 78 7.21 0.07 4.35
C GLN A 78 7.05 -1.21 3.54
N GLY A 79 7.18 -1.13 2.23
CA GLY A 79 6.96 -2.28 1.38
C GLY A 79 7.51 -2.11 -0.01
N ILE A 80 7.44 -3.21 -0.75
CA ILE A 80 7.77 -3.27 -2.15
C ILE A 80 6.60 -3.92 -2.87
N GLY A 81 6.37 -3.50 -4.11
CA GLY A 81 5.35 -4.10 -4.95
C GLY A 81 5.76 -4.07 -6.40
N VAL A 82 4.99 -4.81 -7.19
CA VAL A 82 5.12 -4.85 -8.65
C VAL A 82 3.72 -4.70 -9.22
N GLU A 83 3.58 -3.80 -10.17
CA GLU A 83 2.39 -3.65 -11.00
C GLU A 83 2.70 -4.20 -12.41
N TYR A 84 1.89 -5.15 -12.86
CA TYR A 84 2.00 -5.78 -14.17
C TYR A 84 0.81 -5.42 -15.04
N TYR A 85 1.08 -4.78 -16.17
CA TYR A 85 0.06 -4.38 -17.13
C TYR A 85 -0.24 -5.54 -18.08
N VAL A 86 -1.34 -6.24 -17.81
CA VAL A 86 -1.83 -7.35 -18.65
C VAL A 86 -2.31 -6.79 -19.98
N SER A 87 -3.02 -5.66 -19.95
CA SER A 87 -3.60 -4.98 -21.11
C SER A 87 -3.67 -3.47 -20.86
N HIS A 88 -4.09 -2.68 -21.86
CA HIS A 88 -4.23 -1.23 -21.74
C HIS A 88 -5.20 -0.80 -20.64
N HIS A 89 -6.17 -1.64 -20.31
CA HIS A 89 -7.20 -1.36 -19.30
C HIS A 89 -6.98 -2.08 -17.97
N TRP A 90 -6.12 -3.11 -17.92
CA TRP A 90 -5.99 -3.99 -16.75
C TRP A 90 -4.56 -4.00 -16.24
N ALA A 91 -4.41 -3.67 -14.96
CA ALA A 91 -3.18 -3.82 -14.20
C ALA A 91 -3.40 -4.84 -13.07
N LEU A 92 -2.43 -5.73 -12.88
CA LEU A 92 -2.36 -6.63 -11.73
C LEU A 92 -1.30 -6.13 -10.77
N THR A 93 -1.58 -6.18 -9.48
CA THR A 93 -0.69 -5.68 -8.45
C THR A 93 -0.36 -6.81 -7.49
N ALA A 94 0.92 -6.98 -7.18
CA ALA A 94 1.40 -7.84 -6.11
C ALA A 94 2.28 -7.01 -5.18
N GLU A 95 1.97 -7.02 -3.89
CA GLU A 95 2.54 -6.09 -2.93
C GLU A 95 2.83 -6.80 -1.61
N THR A 96 4.02 -6.58 -1.07
CA THR A 96 4.39 -7.04 0.27
C THR A 96 4.87 -5.86 1.10
N GLY A 97 4.40 -5.76 2.33
CA GLY A 97 4.73 -4.65 3.20
C GLY A 97 4.85 -5.08 4.64
N PHE A 98 5.90 -4.59 5.30
CA PHE A 98 6.08 -4.72 6.73
C PHE A 98 5.41 -3.53 7.42
N VAL A 99 4.53 -3.83 8.38
CA VAL A 99 3.85 -2.84 9.20
C VAL A 99 4.32 -2.98 10.64
N TRP A 100 4.73 -1.87 11.26
CA TRP A 100 5.08 -1.82 12.67
C TRP A 100 4.39 -0.65 13.36
N GLY A 101 3.86 -0.93 14.55
CA GLY A 101 3.35 0.10 15.46
C GLY A 101 4.49 0.83 16.17
N VAL A 102 4.22 2.08 16.55
CA VAL A 102 5.07 2.86 17.47
C VAL A 102 4.25 3.14 18.72
N GLY A 103 4.89 3.06 19.89
CA GLY A 103 4.25 3.26 21.19
C GLY A 103 4.04 1.95 21.95
N GLN A 104 2.90 1.82 22.62
CA GLN A 104 2.60 0.65 23.46
C GLN A 104 2.32 -0.60 22.60
N ILE A 105 2.01 -0.40 21.32
CA ILE A 105 1.77 -1.46 20.33
C ILE A 105 3.05 -1.93 19.58
N TRP A 106 4.26 -1.68 20.10
CA TRP A 106 5.53 -2.10 19.47
C TRP A 106 5.67 -3.63 19.22
N LYS A 107 4.90 -4.47 19.93
CA LYS A 107 4.94 -5.93 19.79
C LYS A 107 4.05 -6.46 18.66
N ASN A 108 3.20 -5.63 18.06
CA ASN A 108 2.37 -6.02 16.93
C ASN A 108 3.01 -5.53 15.64
N TYR A 109 3.86 -6.39 15.08
CA TYR A 109 4.31 -6.26 13.70
C TYR A 109 3.69 -7.36 12.86
N PHE A 110 3.41 -7.06 11.60
CA PHE A 110 2.89 -8.06 10.67
C PHE A 110 3.41 -7.79 9.27
N LEU A 111 3.55 -8.88 8.51
CA LEU A 111 3.82 -8.82 7.09
C LEU A 111 2.47 -8.89 6.35
N ALA A 112 2.14 -7.84 5.62
CA ALA A 112 0.97 -7.79 4.77
C ALA A 112 1.35 -8.17 3.34
N VAL A 113 0.70 -9.21 2.80
CA VAL A 113 0.80 -9.58 1.39
C VAL A 113 -0.55 -9.26 0.74
N ASN A 114 -0.52 -8.47 -0.32
CA ASN A 114 -1.71 -8.02 -1.05
C ASN A 114 -1.59 -8.38 -2.52
N PHE A 115 -2.70 -8.84 -3.09
CA PHE A 115 -2.87 -9.02 -4.52
C PHE A 115 -4.08 -8.21 -4.96
N GLY A 116 -3.98 -7.56 -6.10
CA GLY A 116 -5.02 -6.68 -6.61
C GLY A 116 -5.12 -6.71 -8.13
N ALA A 117 -6.25 -6.26 -8.63
CA ALA A 117 -6.46 -5.95 -10.03
C ALA A 117 -7.10 -4.55 -10.11
N ALA A 118 -6.59 -3.73 -11.01
CA ALA A 118 -7.11 -2.40 -11.27
C ALA A 118 -7.56 -2.30 -12.73
N TYR A 119 -8.70 -1.66 -12.94
CA TYR A 119 -9.22 -1.34 -14.25
C TYR A 119 -9.10 0.18 -14.48
N ARG A 120 -8.47 0.60 -15.59
CA ARG A 120 -8.40 2.00 -16.02
C ARG A 120 -9.19 2.18 -17.32
N PHE A 121 -10.09 3.16 -17.31
CA PHE A 121 -10.96 3.56 -18.42
C PHE A 121 -10.41 4.78 -19.14
#